data_AF-A0A1V5S163-F1
#
_entry.id   AF-A0A1V5S163-F1
#
_cell.length_a   1.000
_cell.length_b   1.000
_cell.length_c   1.000
_cell.angle_alpha   90.00
_cell.angle_beta   90.00
_cell.angle_gamma   90.00
#
_symmetry.space_group_name_H-M   'P 1'
#
loop_
_entity.id
_entity.type
_entity.pdbx_description
1 polymer ?
#
loop_
_entity_poly.entity_id
_entity_poly.type
_entity_poly.pdbx_seq_one_letter_code
_entity_poly.pdbx_strand_id
1 'polypeptide(L)'
;MKKLLSVIIMFLLVISPLAVNVSATDLSAEIQPAVNQRIEYFKDGSYAIINYSEENLALNLVLPAAVQTKTGYKNYSFYNSDDELQWVVTVGGVFTYNGSSATCTESTVSSTVYKSNWKVKSAVASKSGATAIGDFVVKRYTLLVPVQTVNVHLTLTCSPTGTLS
;
A
#
# COMPACT_ATOMS: atom_id res chain seq x y z
N MET A 1 -15.69 -65.62 -32.53
CA MET A 1 -14.25 -65.31 -32.42
C MET A 1 -14.12 -63.80 -32.17
N LYS A 2 -14.52 -63.23 -31.02
CA LYS A 2 -13.98 -63.38 -29.66
C LYS A 2 -12.45 -63.18 -29.53
N LYS A 3 -11.75 -62.77 -30.59
CA LYS A 3 -10.28 -62.62 -30.59
C LYS A 3 -9.78 -61.20 -30.86
N LEU A 4 -10.61 -60.18 -30.59
CA LEU A 4 -10.21 -58.78 -30.67
C LEU A 4 -10.43 -58.00 -29.36
N LEU A 5 -10.75 -58.68 -28.25
CA LEU A 5 -10.96 -58.04 -26.94
C LEU A 5 -9.96 -58.45 -25.84
N SER A 6 -8.93 -59.24 -26.17
CA SER A 6 -8.02 -59.82 -25.17
C SER A 6 -6.57 -59.34 -25.29
N VAL A 7 -6.25 -58.42 -26.21
CA VAL A 7 -4.88 -57.94 -26.45
C VAL A 7 -4.60 -56.59 -25.75
N ILE A 8 -5.62 -55.94 -25.18
CA ILE A 8 -5.46 -54.64 -24.47
C ILE A 8 -5.14 -54.82 -22.97
N ILE A 9 -5.26 -56.04 -22.42
CA ILE A 9 -5.10 -56.32 -20.98
C ILE A 9 -3.73 -56.98 -20.66
N MET A 10 -2.77 -56.97 -21.60
CA MET A 10 -1.44 -57.57 -21.38
C MET A 10 -0.27 -56.61 -21.62
N PHE A 11 -0.52 -55.30 -21.57
CA PHE A 11 0.54 -54.27 -21.62
C PHE A 11 0.56 -53.38 -20.36
N LEU A 12 -0.03 -53.84 -19.26
CA LEU A 12 -0.30 -53.04 -18.06
C LEU A 12 0.58 -53.39 -16.83
N LEU A 13 1.65 -54.18 -16.98
CA LEU A 13 2.35 -54.73 -15.80
C LEU A 13 3.87 -54.74 -15.81
N VAL A 14 4.53 -53.95 -16.65
CA VAL A 14 5.98 -53.75 -16.48
C VAL A 14 6.32 -52.32 -16.87
N ILE A 15 6.55 -51.46 -15.88
CA ILE A 15 7.58 -50.41 -15.83
C ILE A 15 7.45 -49.79 -14.42
N SER A 16 8.26 -50.30 -13.48
CA SER A 16 8.81 -49.41 -12.46
C SER A 16 9.82 -48.50 -13.15
N PRO A 17 9.92 -47.23 -12.75
CA PRO A 17 11.06 -46.91 -11.90
C PRO A 17 10.75 -45.92 -10.76
N LEU A 18 11.50 -46.14 -9.68
CA LEU A 18 12.07 -45.16 -8.76
C LEU A 18 11.11 -44.28 -7.94
N ALA A 19 11.14 -44.50 -6.63
CA ALA A 19 10.72 -43.52 -5.64
C ALA A 19 11.58 -42.25 -5.80
N VAL A 20 11.00 -41.24 -6.45
CA VAL A 20 11.48 -39.87 -6.37
C VAL A 20 10.90 -39.31 -5.09
N ASN A 21 11.75 -39.04 -4.10
CA ASN A 21 11.39 -38.19 -2.99
C ASN A 21 11.19 -36.78 -3.57
N VAL A 22 9.97 -36.47 -4.01
CA VAL A 22 9.57 -35.10 -4.31
C VAL A 22 9.46 -34.39 -2.97
N SER A 23 10.51 -33.65 -2.63
CA SER A 23 10.40 -32.56 -1.67
C SER A 23 9.47 -31.53 -2.28
N ALA A 24 8.22 -31.48 -1.82
CA ALA A 24 7.34 -30.36 -2.07
C ALA A 24 7.87 -29.17 -1.26
N THR A 25 8.79 -28.40 -1.86
CA THR A 25 8.97 -27.00 -1.49
C THR A 25 8.26 -26.17 -2.54
N ASP A 26 6.93 -26.17 -2.48
CA ASP A 26 6.13 -25.09 -3.04
C ASP A 26 6.35 -23.87 -2.13
N LEU A 27 7.45 -23.16 -2.38
CA LEU A 27 7.70 -21.81 -1.88
C LEU A 27 8.11 -20.92 -3.05
N SER A 28 7.37 -21.01 -4.16
CA SER A 28 7.00 -19.77 -4.83
C SER A 28 5.89 -19.14 -3.99
N ALA A 29 6.28 -18.52 -2.88
CA ALA A 29 5.57 -17.32 -2.48
C ALA A 29 5.72 -16.39 -3.68
N GLU A 30 4.70 -16.31 -4.52
CA GLU A 30 4.56 -15.16 -5.38
C GLU A 30 4.64 -13.97 -4.42
N ILE A 31 5.75 -13.25 -4.46
CA ILE A 31 5.82 -11.92 -3.91
C ILE A 31 4.87 -11.13 -4.79
N GLN A 32 3.57 -11.21 -4.49
CA GLN A 32 2.61 -10.20 -4.88
C GLN A 32 3.28 -8.88 -4.45
N PRO A 33 3.63 -7.99 -5.37
CA PRO A 33 4.15 -6.69 -4.97
C PRO A 33 3.12 -6.13 -4.01
N ALA A 34 3.55 -5.71 -2.82
CA ALA A 34 2.67 -5.03 -1.88
C ALA A 34 1.96 -3.93 -2.67
N VAL A 35 0.65 -4.05 -2.83
CA VAL A 35 -0.12 -3.08 -3.60
C VAL A 35 -0.15 -1.83 -2.73
N ASN A 36 0.83 -0.96 -2.92
CA ASN A 36 1.00 0.29 -2.17
C ASN A 36 -0.03 1.35 -2.60
N GLN A 37 -1.17 0.93 -3.15
CA GLN A 37 -2.17 1.79 -3.75
C GLN A 37 -3.58 1.26 -3.49
N ARG A 38 -4.48 2.17 -3.12
CA ARG A 38 -5.92 1.94 -2.99
C ARG A 38 -6.67 3.04 -3.69
N ILE A 39 -7.81 2.71 -4.27
CA ILE A 39 -8.71 3.69 -4.89
C ILE A 39 -10.00 3.78 -4.07
N GLU A 40 -10.43 4.99 -3.77
CA GLU A 40 -11.74 5.30 -3.20
C GLU A 40 -12.63 5.92 -4.27
N TYR A 41 -13.77 5.31 -4.58
CA TYR A 41 -14.74 5.85 -5.54
C TYR A 41 -15.90 6.55 -4.82
N PHE A 42 -16.35 7.68 -5.37
CA PHE A 42 -17.46 8.47 -4.83
C PHE A 42 -18.69 8.40 -5.75
N LYS A 43 -19.87 8.71 -5.20
CA LYS A 43 -21.16 8.62 -5.91
C LYS A 43 -21.29 9.59 -7.08
N ASP A 44 -20.55 10.69 -7.06
CA ASP A 44 -20.53 11.70 -8.12
C ASP A 44 -19.56 11.37 -9.26
N GLY A 45 -18.96 10.17 -9.24
CA GLY A 45 -17.98 9.72 -10.24
C GLY A 45 -16.54 10.17 -9.95
N SER A 46 -16.33 11.05 -8.98
CA SER A 46 -14.98 11.39 -8.51
C SER A 46 -14.32 10.19 -7.80
N TYR A 47 -13.00 10.23 -7.67
CA TYR A 47 -12.26 9.20 -6.93
C TYR A 47 -10.97 9.76 -6.32
N ALA A 48 -10.42 9.02 -5.36
CA ALA A 48 -9.11 9.31 -4.80
C ALA A 48 -8.18 8.11 -4.95
N ILE A 49 -6.94 8.39 -5.33
CA ILE A 49 -5.84 7.42 -5.30
C ILE A 49 -5.05 7.66 -4.02
N ILE A 50 -4.90 6.63 -3.21
CA ILE A 50 -4.17 6.65 -1.95
C ILE A 50 -3.00 5.70 -2.06
N ASN A 51 -1.80 6.22 -1.91
CA ASN A 51 -0.58 5.44 -2.01
C ASN A 51 0.50 5.92 -1.04
N TYR A 52 1.51 5.10 -0.80
CA TYR A 52 2.64 5.48 0.02
C TYR A 52 3.99 5.18 -0.63
N SER A 53 5.01 5.92 -0.20
CA SER A 53 6.38 5.82 -0.67
C SER A 53 7.37 5.95 0.51
N GLU A 54 8.61 5.53 0.27
CA GLU A 54 9.71 5.60 1.25
C GLU A 54 10.84 6.47 0.68
N GLU A 55 11.52 7.22 1.54
CA GLU A 55 12.75 7.93 1.18
C GLU A 55 13.94 6.99 1.44
N ASN A 56 14.56 6.48 0.36
CA ASN A 56 15.66 5.51 0.33
C ASN A 56 15.32 4.05 0.71
N LEU A 57 15.52 3.16 -0.26
CA LEU A 57 15.60 1.71 -0.07
C LEU A 57 17.00 1.35 0.49
N ALA A 58 17.31 1.74 1.73
CA ALA A 58 18.50 1.19 2.38
C ALA A 58 18.29 -0.33 2.53
N LEU A 59 19.28 -1.13 2.13
CA LEU A 59 19.27 -2.60 2.27
C LEU A 59 18.81 -2.95 3.68
N ASN A 60 17.65 -3.61 3.81
CA ASN A 60 17.07 -4.01 5.11
C ASN A 60 17.90 -5.15 5.73
N LEU A 61 19.14 -4.87 6.14
CA LEU A 61 19.88 -5.74 7.04
C LEU A 61 19.47 -5.37 8.47
N VAL A 62 18.37 -5.98 8.93
CA VAL A 62 17.92 -5.79 10.33
C VAL A 62 18.88 -6.54 11.24
N LEU A 63 19.87 -5.82 11.76
CA LEU A 63 20.68 -6.27 12.89
C LEU A 63 19.87 -6.02 14.18
N PRO A 64 19.55 -7.04 15.00
CA PRO A 64 18.64 -6.91 16.16
C PRO A 64 19.04 -5.89 17.24
N ALA A 65 20.20 -5.24 17.11
CA ALA A 65 20.76 -4.32 18.09
C ALA A 65 20.90 -2.86 17.60
N ALA A 66 20.65 -2.58 16.31
CA ALA A 66 20.86 -1.25 15.76
C ALA A 66 19.52 -0.53 15.51
N VAL A 67 19.33 0.64 16.13
CA VAL A 67 18.20 1.53 15.82
C VAL A 67 18.39 2.08 14.41
N GLN A 68 17.40 1.88 13.57
CA GLN A 68 17.33 2.39 12.20
C GLN A 68 16.33 3.54 12.13
N THR A 69 16.51 4.42 11.15
CA THR A 69 15.58 5.50 10.83
C THR A 69 15.05 5.31 9.42
N LYS A 70 13.75 5.53 9.23
CA LYS A 70 13.11 5.53 7.91
C LYS A 70 12.17 6.71 7.80
N THR A 71 12.10 7.29 6.61
CA THR A 71 11.14 8.32 6.25
C THR A 71 10.19 7.78 5.20
N GLY A 72 8.91 8.09 5.32
CA GLY A 72 7.93 7.75 4.30
C GLY A 72 6.80 8.76 4.23
N TYR A 73 6.01 8.60 3.18
CA TYR A 73 4.95 9.53 2.82
C TYR A 73 3.72 8.74 2.40
N LYS A 74 2.53 9.20 2.81
CA LYS A 74 1.25 8.71 2.27
C LYS A 74 0.50 9.87 1.64
N ASN A 75 0.09 9.67 0.40
CA ASN A 75 -0.60 10.65 -0.43
C ASN A 75 -2.08 10.30 -0.57
N TYR A 76 -2.88 11.33 -0.73
CA TYR A 76 -4.27 11.26 -1.16
C TYR A 76 -4.44 12.21 -2.35
N SER A 77 -4.61 11.64 -3.54
CA SER A 77 -4.73 12.37 -4.81
C SER A 77 -6.19 12.33 -5.27
N PHE A 78 -6.87 13.47 -5.28
CA PHE A 78 -8.29 13.54 -5.62
C PHE A 78 -8.52 13.94 -7.07
N TYR A 79 -9.31 13.15 -7.78
CA TYR A 79 -9.69 13.33 -9.18
C TYR A 79 -11.19 13.60 -9.30
N ASN A 80 -11.61 14.45 -10.24
CA ASN A 80 -13.03 14.59 -10.57
C ASN A 80 -13.52 13.42 -11.45
N SER A 81 -14.79 13.45 -11.84
CA SER A 81 -15.40 12.46 -12.74
C SER A 81 -14.85 12.45 -14.17
N ASP A 82 -14.07 13.48 -14.53
CA ASP A 82 -13.46 13.65 -15.85
C ASP A 82 -11.97 13.26 -15.84
N ASP A 83 -11.53 12.49 -14.83
CA ASP A 83 -10.15 12.05 -14.63
C ASP A 83 -9.11 13.17 -14.45
N GLU A 84 -9.54 14.38 -14.06
CA GLU A 84 -8.64 15.50 -13.81
C GLU A 84 -8.21 15.55 -12.34
N LEU A 85 -6.89 15.53 -12.11
CA LEU A 85 -6.31 15.74 -10.78
C LEU A 85 -6.66 17.15 -10.27
N GLN A 86 -7.31 17.21 -9.12
CA GLN A 86 -7.77 18.46 -8.51
C GLN A 86 -6.79 18.96 -7.45
N TRP A 87 -6.35 18.08 -6.56
CA TRP A 87 -5.44 18.38 -5.44
C TRP A 87 -4.84 17.09 -4.87
N VAL A 88 -3.72 17.25 -4.18
CA VAL A 88 -3.02 16.20 -3.43
C VAL A 88 -2.78 16.70 -2.02
N VAL A 89 -3.01 15.85 -1.03
CA VAL A 89 -2.55 16.06 0.35
C VAL A 89 -1.67 14.90 0.77
N THR A 90 -0.68 15.18 1.61
CA THR A 90 0.35 14.21 1.99
C THR A 90 0.62 14.28 3.48
N VAL A 91 0.64 13.13 4.15
CA VAL A 91 1.26 12.99 5.48
C VAL A 91 2.66 12.40 5.32
N GLY A 92 3.65 13.05 5.90
CA GLY A 92 5.01 12.54 6.05
C GLY A 92 5.24 12.02 7.47
N GLY A 93 6.09 11.00 7.59
CA GLY A 93 6.49 10.45 8.88
C GLY A 93 7.97 10.09 8.90
N VAL A 94 8.64 10.42 9.99
CA VAL A 94 9.98 9.89 10.33
C VAL A 94 9.79 8.86 11.44
N PHE A 95 10.40 7.69 11.27
CA PHE A 95 10.23 6.55 12.16
C PHE A 95 11.57 5.98 12.58
N THR A 96 11.68 5.57 13.83
CA THR A 96 12.78 4.73 14.33
C THR A 96 12.29 3.32 14.59
N TYR A 97 13.11 2.30 14.31
CA TYR A 97 12.78 0.90 14.53
C TYR A 97 14.02 0.05 14.81
N ASN A 98 13.87 -1.09 15.48
CA ASN A 98 15.00 -1.94 15.90
C ASN A 98 14.72 -3.45 15.78
N GLY A 99 13.74 -3.86 14.99
CA GLY A 99 13.29 -5.25 14.86
C GLY A 99 12.30 -5.70 15.93
N SER A 100 12.29 -5.07 17.12
CA SER A 100 11.37 -5.40 18.22
C SER A 100 10.30 -4.32 18.48
N SER A 101 10.60 -3.06 18.17
CA SER A 101 9.71 -1.92 18.36
C SER A 101 9.89 -0.88 17.25
N ALA A 102 8.89 0.00 17.10
CA ALA A 102 8.95 1.16 16.23
C ALA A 102 8.33 2.39 16.90
N THR A 103 8.74 3.58 16.48
CA THR A 103 8.24 4.86 17.00
C THR A 103 8.25 5.90 15.91
N CYS A 104 7.17 6.68 15.81
CA CYS A 104 7.10 7.86 14.97
C CYS A 104 7.75 9.04 15.70
N THR A 105 8.87 9.52 15.18
CA THR A 105 9.63 10.63 15.77
C THR A 105 9.14 11.98 15.25
N GLU A 106 8.60 12.03 14.03
CA GLU A 106 8.09 13.25 13.41
C GLU A 106 6.90 12.94 12.51
N SER A 107 5.95 13.88 12.45
CA SER A 107 4.89 13.89 11.43
C SER A 107 4.80 15.26 10.81
N THR A 108 4.63 15.29 9.49
CA THR A 108 4.46 16.49 8.69
C THR A 108 3.25 16.37 7.78
N VAL A 109 2.72 17.51 7.35
CA VAL A 109 1.64 17.58 6.37
C VAL A 109 1.99 18.55 5.26
N SER A 110 1.61 18.23 4.04
CA SER A 110 1.74 19.12 2.89
C SER A 110 0.55 18.96 1.93
N SER A 111 0.40 19.91 1.02
CA SER A 111 -0.69 19.90 0.05
C SER A 111 -0.35 20.68 -1.21
N THR A 112 -0.87 20.21 -2.34
CA THR A 112 -0.79 20.87 -3.64
C THR A 112 -2.19 20.97 -4.23
N VAL A 113 -2.59 22.15 -4.68
CA VAL A 113 -3.90 22.38 -5.33
C VAL A 113 -3.66 22.73 -6.80
N TYR A 114 -4.25 21.96 -7.70
CA TYR A 114 -4.11 22.13 -9.15
C TYR A 114 -5.27 22.93 -9.77
N LYS A 115 -6.45 22.88 -9.15
CA LYS A 115 -7.65 23.57 -9.62
C LYS A 115 -8.06 24.65 -8.61
N SER A 116 -8.13 25.90 -9.07
CA SER A 116 -8.25 27.12 -8.22
C SER A 116 -9.56 27.24 -7.44
N ASN A 117 -10.59 26.50 -7.84
CA ASN A 117 -11.86 26.41 -7.12
C ASN A 117 -11.75 25.59 -5.82
N TRP A 118 -10.64 24.87 -5.60
CA TRP A 118 -10.36 24.15 -4.35
C TRP A 118 -9.49 24.94 -3.39
N LYS A 119 -9.71 24.75 -2.09
CA LYS A 119 -8.90 25.34 -1.02
C LYS A 119 -8.72 24.36 0.13
N VAL A 120 -7.49 24.19 0.58
CA VAL A 120 -7.18 23.51 1.85
C VAL A 120 -7.50 24.48 2.99
N LYS A 121 -8.42 24.08 3.87
CA LYS A 121 -8.89 24.90 4.99
C LYS A 121 -8.22 24.55 6.31
N SER A 122 -7.76 23.30 6.45
CA SER A 122 -6.90 22.87 7.54
C SER A 122 -5.99 21.75 7.06
N ALA A 123 -4.80 21.70 7.62
CA ALA A 123 -3.83 20.62 7.51
C ALA A 123 -3.15 20.51 8.88
N VAL A 124 -3.33 19.39 9.57
CA VAL A 124 -2.80 19.18 10.92
C VAL A 124 -2.00 17.89 10.94
N ALA A 125 -0.72 18.02 11.30
CA ALA A 125 0.14 16.88 11.57
C ALA A 125 0.02 16.48 13.03
N SER A 126 -0.07 15.18 13.29
CA SER A 126 0.03 14.62 14.64
C SER A 126 0.64 13.23 14.58
N LYS A 127 0.91 12.62 15.75
CA LYS A 127 1.51 11.29 15.80
C LYS A 127 1.11 10.55 17.06
N SER A 128 1.08 9.22 16.97
CA SER A 128 0.81 8.33 18.11
C SER A 128 1.56 7.02 17.94
N GLY A 129 2.35 6.62 18.93
CA GLY A 129 3.16 5.40 18.87
C GLY A 129 4.07 5.37 17.63
N ALA A 130 3.85 4.38 16.76
CA ALA A 130 4.58 4.20 15.50
C ALA A 130 3.84 4.77 14.27
N THR A 131 2.86 5.65 14.47
CA THR A 131 1.98 6.18 13.42
C THR A 131 2.09 7.69 13.29
N ALA A 132 2.39 8.16 12.07
CA ALA A 132 2.22 9.55 11.64
C ALA A 132 0.78 9.76 11.14
N ILE A 133 0.18 10.89 11.49
CA ILE A 133 -1.23 11.18 11.24
C ILE A 133 -1.35 12.56 10.58
N GLY A 134 -2.12 12.64 9.50
CA GLY A 134 -2.43 13.88 8.81
C GLY A 134 -3.92 14.05 8.63
N ASP A 135 -4.47 15.12 9.21
CA ASP A 135 -5.87 15.49 9.10
C ASP A 135 -6.04 16.73 8.21
N PHE A 136 -6.85 16.61 7.16
CA PHE A 136 -7.07 17.67 6.18
C PHE A 136 -8.55 17.95 5.98
N VAL A 137 -8.87 19.22 5.75
CA VAL A 137 -10.18 19.65 5.29
C VAL A 137 -10.00 20.43 3.99
N VAL A 138 -10.49 19.89 2.88
CA VAL A 138 -10.42 20.53 1.56
C VAL A 138 -11.82 20.90 1.11
N LYS A 139 -12.02 22.13 0.61
CA LYS A 139 -13.32 22.62 0.15
C LYS A 139 -13.27 23.10 -1.28
N ARG A 140 -14.29 22.75 -2.07
CA ARG A 140 -14.55 23.30 -3.41
C ARG A 140 -15.52 24.47 -3.31
N TYR A 141 -15.26 25.53 -4.06
CA TYR A 141 -16.07 26.75 -4.10
C TYR A 141 -16.59 27.03 -5.51
N THR A 142 -17.84 27.47 -5.59
CA THR A 142 -18.44 28.04 -6.79
C THR A 142 -18.99 29.41 -6.40
N LEU A 143 -18.61 30.47 -7.12
CA LEU A 143 -19.03 31.84 -6.80
C LEU A 143 -18.84 32.20 -5.31
N LEU A 144 -17.69 31.82 -4.74
CA LEU A 144 -17.32 32.00 -3.32
C LEU A 144 -18.15 31.22 -2.29
N VAL A 145 -19.13 30.41 -2.71
CA VAL A 145 -19.91 29.54 -1.85
C VAL A 145 -19.27 28.15 -1.81
N PRO A 146 -19.01 27.55 -0.62
CA PRO A 146 -18.51 26.18 -0.54
C PRO A 146 -19.60 25.19 -0.99
N VAL A 147 -19.31 24.41 -2.03
CA VAL A 147 -20.24 23.43 -2.61
C VAL A 147 -19.85 21.98 -2.30
N GLN A 148 -18.62 21.76 -1.82
CA GLN A 148 -18.14 20.44 -1.44
C GLN A 148 -17.12 20.57 -0.30
N THR A 149 -17.16 19.65 0.65
CA THR A 149 -16.14 19.49 1.69
C THR A 149 -15.68 18.04 1.69
N VAL A 150 -14.36 17.83 1.61
CA VAL A 150 -13.72 16.54 1.70
C VAL A 150 -12.85 16.55 2.95
N ASN A 151 -13.17 15.69 3.91
CA ASN A 151 -12.35 15.47 5.10
C ASN A 151 -11.47 14.26 4.83
N VAL A 152 -10.15 14.42 4.97
CA VAL A 152 -9.18 13.35 4.73
C VAL A 152 -8.44 13.06 6.02
N HIS A 153 -8.43 11.79 6.41
CA HIS A 153 -7.63 11.28 7.52
C HIS A 153 -6.62 10.28 6.98
N LEU A 154 -5.33 10.63 7.02
CA LEU A 154 -4.24 9.76 6.60
C LEU A 154 -3.44 9.29 7.79
N THR A 155 -3.13 7.99 7.80
CA THR A 155 -2.22 7.37 8.75
C THR A 155 -1.11 6.65 8.01
N LEU A 156 0.13 6.86 8.42
CA LEU A 156 1.28 6.09 7.95
C LEU A 156 1.96 5.46 9.17
N THR A 157 2.03 4.14 9.21
CA THR A 157 2.54 3.38 10.36
C THR A 157 3.78 2.59 10.00
N CYS A 158 4.78 2.60 10.87
CA CYS A 158 5.98 1.78 10.75
C CYS A 158 5.92 0.56 11.68
N SER A 159 6.17 -0.64 11.14
CA SER A 159 6.31 -1.86 11.93
C SER A 159 7.66 -1.91 12.65
N PRO A 160 7.81 -2.75 13.70
CA PRO A 160 9.11 -3.06 14.30
C PRO A 160 10.21 -3.47 13.31
N THR A 161 9.82 -4.11 12.20
CA THR A 161 10.73 -4.56 11.14
C THR A 161 11.02 -3.49 10.08
N GLY A 162 10.48 -2.28 10.23
CA GLY A 162 10.69 -1.17 9.30
C GLY A 162 9.77 -1.17 8.09
N THR A 163 8.69 -1.96 8.09
CA THR A 163 7.69 -1.99 7.01
C THR A 163 6.70 -0.84 7.21
N LEU A 164 6.46 -0.04 6.16
CA LEU A 164 5.43 1.00 6.20
C LEU A 164 4.08 0.48 5.72
N SER A 165 3.00 1.01 6.31
CA SER A 165 1.60 0.71 5.98
C SER A 165 0.66 1.89 6.16
#